data_AF-A0A3C2E001-F1
#
_entry.id   AF-A0A3C2E001-F1
#
_cell.length_a   1.000
_cell.length_b   1.000
_cell.length_c   1.000
_cell.angle_alpha   90.00
_cell.angle_beta   90.00
_cell.angle_gamma   90.00
#
_symmetry.space_group_name_H-M   'P 1'
#
loop_
_entity.id
_entity.type
_entity.pdbx_description
1 polymer ?
#
loop_
_entity_poly.entity_id
_entity_poly.type
_entity_poly.pdbx_seq_one_letter_code
_entity_poly.pdbx_strand_id
1 'polypeptide(L)' 'QQVLTSTLGECAEAVRVSGIKPPVLFVVGPVVKLRDGLDWLGALSGKQLYPDPLKSGGDT' A
#
# COMPACT_ATOMS: atom_id res chain seq x y z
N GLN A 1 5.52 -7.18 10.60
CA GLN A 1 5.76 -6.82 9.19
C GLN A 1 5.46 -5.34 9.03
N GLN A 2 6.36 -4.57 8.41
CA GLN A 2 6.18 -3.13 8.18
C GLN A 2 5.95 -2.88 6.69
N VAL A 3 5.01 -2.00 6.36
CA VAL A 3 4.72 -1.59 4.98
C VAL A 3 4.61 -0.07 4.95
N LEU A 4 5.29 0.55 3.98
CA LEU A 4 5.23 1.98 3.72
C LEU A 4 4.75 2.18 2.28
N THR A 5 3.63 2.88 2.12
CA THR A 5 3.13 3.31 0.81
C THR A 5 3.46 4.78 0.64
N SER A 6 4.00 5.14 -0.52
CA SER A 6 4.36 6.52 -0.87
C SER A 6 4.23 6.73 -2.37
N THR A 7 4.52 7.95 -2.84
CA THR A 7 4.65 8.27 -4.25
C THR A 7 6.11 8.15 -4.69
N LEU A 8 6.38 8.10 -6.00
CA LEU A 8 7.76 8.08 -6.50
C LEU A 8 8.55 9.34 -6.12
N GLY A 9 7.88 10.50 -6.01
CA GLY A 9 8.54 11.76 -5.65
C GLY A 9 8.93 11.84 -4.16
N GLU A 10 8.21 11.14 -3.29
CA GLU A 10 8.35 11.27 -1.83
C GLU A 10 9.02 10.05 -1.18
N CYS A 11 9.16 8.94 -1.90
CA CYS A 11 9.55 7.65 -1.31
C CYS A 11 10.91 7.70 -0.59
N ALA A 12 11.89 8.44 -1.10
CA ALA A 12 13.22 8.55 -0.49
C ALA A 12 13.14 9.19 0.90
N GLU A 13 12.38 10.28 1.00
CA GLU A 13 12.18 10.99 2.26
C GLU A 13 11.31 10.18 3.23
N ALA A 14 10.23 9.57 2.73
CA ALA A 14 9.36 8.72 3.53
C ALA A 14 10.12 7.52 4.12
N VAL A 15 11.00 6.87 3.35
CA VAL A 15 11.86 5.78 3.85
C VAL A 15 12.82 6.31 4.92
N ARG A 16 13.48 7.45 4.69
CA ARG A 16 14.40 8.08 5.64
C ARG A 16 13.72 8.36 6.99
N VAL A 17 12.53 8.96 6.97
CA VAL A 17 11.74 9.28 8.17
C VAL A 17 11.24 8.01 8.87
N SER A 18 10.81 7.01 8.11
CA SER A 18 10.30 5.74 8.66
C SER A 18 11.37 4.86 9.30
N GLY A 19 12.65 5.10 8.99
CA GLY A 19 13.78 4.30 9.48
C GLY A 19 13.81 2.86 8.95
N ILE A 20 13.06 2.53 7.88
CA ILE A 20 13.05 1.21 7.27
C ILE A 20 14.47 0.85 6.78
N LYS A 21 14.94 -0.35 7.17
CA LYS A 21 16.25 -0.89 6.78
C LYS A 21 16.08 -2.19 5.98
N PRO A 22 17.06 -2.54 5.13
CA PRO A 22 17.10 -3.83 4.44
C PRO A 22 17.04 -5.04 5.41
N PRO A 23 16.54 -6.20 4.95
CA PRO A 23 16.04 -6.48 3.60
C PRO A 23 14.61 -5.95 3.37
N VAL A 24 14.34 -5.44 2.15
CA VAL A 24 13.04 -4.87 1.75
C VAL A 24 12.68 -5.23 0.31
N LEU A 25 11.38 -5.15 -0.02
CA LEU A 25 10.85 -5.27 -1.38
C LEU A 25 10.25 -3.92 -1.81
N PHE A 26 10.59 -3.46 -3.02
CA PHE A 26 9.95 -2.31 -3.66
C PHE A 26 8.93 -2.78 -4.69
N VAL A 27 7.74 -2.18 -4.66
CA VAL A 27 6.67 -2.38 -5.65
C VAL A 27 6.24 -1.01 -6.16
N VAL A 28 6.21 -0.83 -7.47
CA VAL A 28 5.87 0.44 -8.12
C VAL A 28 4.73 0.22 -9.10
N GLY A 29 3.75 1.13 -9.09
CA GLY A 29 2.64 1.15 -10.05
C GLY A 29 1.25 1.09 -9.40
N PRO A 30 0.17 1.12 -10.21
CA PRO A 30 -1.20 1.15 -9.72
C PRO A 30 -1.58 -0.03 -8.81
N VAL A 31 -0.92 -1.18 -8.98
CA VAL A 31 -1.08 -2.38 -8.16
C VAL A 31 -0.92 -2.11 -6.66
N VAL A 32 -0.13 -1.10 -6.27
CA VAL A 32 0.07 -0.72 -4.85
C VAL A 32 -1.26 -0.34 -4.18
N LYS A 33 -2.20 0.24 -4.93
CA LYS A 33 -3.54 0.61 -4.42
C LYS A 33 -4.37 -0.62 -4.04
N LEU A 34 -4.16 -1.76 -4.71
CA LEU A 34 -4.88 -3.01 -4.39
C LEU A 34 -4.66 -3.46 -2.95
N ARG A 35 -3.59 -3.01 -2.29
CA ARG A 35 -3.35 -3.32 -0.88
C ARG A 35 -4.53 -2.94 0.02
N ASP A 36 -5.23 -1.85 -0.28
CA ASP A 36 -6.36 -1.41 0.54
C ASP A 36 -7.53 -2.41 0.52
N GLY A 37 -7.68 -3.17 -0.57
CA GLY A 37 -8.69 -4.22 -0.70
C GLY A 37 -8.19 -5.64 -0.43
N LEU A 38 -6.87 -5.88 -0.43
CA LEU A 38 -6.28 -7.23 -0.37
C LEU A 38 -5.42 -7.50 0.86
N ASP A 39 -5.32 -6.56 1.82
CA ASP A 39 -4.56 -6.73 3.06
C ASP A 39 -5.25 -7.69 4.05
N TRP A 40 -5.36 -8.96 3.67
CA TRP A 40 -6.03 -10.01 4.43
C TRP A 40 -5.44 -10.20 5.84
N LEU A 41 -4.13 -10.02 6.00
CA LEU A 41 -3.47 -10.09 7.31
C LEU A 41 -3.92 -8.93 8.21
N GLY A 42 -4.05 -7.72 7.65
CA GLY A 42 -4.67 -6.60 8.34
C GLY A 42 -6.14 -6.87 8.68
N ALA A 43 -6.88 -7.50 7.78
CA ALA A 43 -8.30 -7.82 7.99
C ALA A 43 -8.53 -8.80 9.13
N LEU A 44 -7.66 -9.81 9.29
CA LEU A 44 -7.66 -10.69 10.46
C LEU A 44 -7.45 -9.93 11.77
N SER A 45 -6.80 -8.76 11.72
CA SER A 45 -6.61 -7.86 12.86
C SER A 45 -7.69 -6.77 12.97
N GLY A 46 -8.78 -6.87 12.20
CA GLY A 46 -9.91 -5.94 12.23
C GLY A 46 -9.84 -4.76 11.25
N LYS A 47 -8.86 -4.72 10.34
CA LYS A 47 -8.82 -3.71 9.27
C LYS A 47 -9.98 -3.94 8.29
N GLN A 48 -10.77 -2.90 8.04
CA GLN A 48 -11.77 -2.94 6.97
C GLN A 48 -11.08 -2.84 5.61
N LEU A 49 -11.42 -3.76 4.71
CA LEU A 49 -10.91 -3.77 3.34
C LEU A 49 -11.76 -2.88 2.44
N TYR A 50 -11.11 -2.15 1.52
CA TYR A 50 -11.78 -1.31 0.54
C TYR A 50 -12.08 -2.12 -0.73
N PRO A 51 -13.37 -2.30 -1.13
CA PRO A 51 -13.72 -3.23 -2.21
C PRO A 51 -13.29 -2.83 -3.62
N ASP A 52 -13.21 -1.53 -3.94
CA ASP A 52 -12.80 -1.05 -5.28
C ASP A 52 -11.66 -0.01 -5.21
N PRO A 53 -10.43 -0.44 -4.84
CA PRO A 53 -9.28 0.46 -4.69
C PRO A 53 -8.76 1.04 -6.00
N LEU A 54 -9.16 0.49 -7.14
CA LEU A 54 -8.78 1.00 -8.46
C LEU A 54 -9.85 1.90 -9.07
N LYS A 55 -11.04 2.00 -8.47
CA LYS A 55 -12.20 2.70 -9.04
C LYS A 55 -12.52 2.17 -10.44
N SER A 56 -12.50 0.86 -10.59
CA SER A 56 -12.72 0.17 -11.87
C SER A 56 -14.19 -0.04 -12.19
N GLY A 57 -15.09 0.23 -11.23
CA GLY A 57 -16.52 0.39 -11.48
C GLY A 57 -16.76 1.67 -12.28
N GLY A 58 -17.04 1.49 -13.58
CA GLY A 58 -17.45 2.58 -14.46
C GLY A 58 -18.70 3.29 -13.93
N ASP A 59 -18.70 4.59 -14.13
CA ASP A 59 -19.88 5.47 -14.09
C ASP A 59 -21.02 4.81 -14.91
N THR A 60 -22.06 4.34 -14.22
CA THR A 60 -23.38 4.02 -14.79
C THR A 60 -24.44 4.66 -13.93
#